data_AF-A0A2W4ZV27-F1
#
_entry.id   AF-A0A2W4ZV27-F1
#
_cell.length_a   1.000
_cell.length_b   1.000
_cell.length_c   1.000
_cell.angle_alpha   90.00
_cell.angle_beta   90.00
_cell.angle_gamma   90.00
#
_symmetry.space_group_name_H-M   'P 1'
#
loop_
_entity.id
_entity.type
_entity.pdbx_description
1 polymer ?
#
loop_
_entity_poly.entity_id
_entity_poly.type
_entity_poly.pdbx_seq_one_letter_code
_entity_poly.pdbx_strand_id
1 'polypeptide(L)'
;MREITDKFAGWLEQRPHRFTIINVTMLAFLLYMMDSNVMFALIGGLTLIVAGLYCVAEAAMLTYKNWKDIHPFQIALIWAPGAIALILSASGLYLAAQYDAGSAFYIVGCIMFGFEVAMLAILGAELHSADSSLKRYLEAK
;
A
#
# COMPACT_ATOMS: atom_id res chain seq x y z
N MET A 1 20.53 23.77 1.18
CA MET A 1 19.53 23.17 2.09
C MET A 1 18.10 23.54 1.68
N ARG A 2 17.74 24.83 1.55
CA ARG A 2 16.41 25.28 1.02
C ARG A 2 16.01 24.69 -0.33
N GLU A 3 16.92 24.66 -1.30
CA GLU A 3 16.62 24.15 -2.64
C GLU A 3 16.23 22.66 -2.68
N ILE A 4 16.76 21.86 -1.74
CA ILE A 4 16.38 20.44 -1.58
C ILE A 4 14.99 20.34 -0.97
N THR A 5 14.68 21.19 0.00
CA THR A 5 13.37 21.24 0.65
C THR A 5 12.28 21.66 -0.34
N ASP A 6 12.56 22.65 -1.19
CA ASP A 6 11.62 23.14 -2.21
C ASP A 6 11.40 22.10 -3.32
N LYS A 7 12.46 21.41 -3.76
CA LYS A 7 12.35 20.30 -4.72
C LYS A 7 11.59 19.11 -4.14
N PHE A 8 11.79 18.81 -2.85
CA PHE A 8 11.09 17.72 -2.18
C PHE A 8 9.62 18.06 -1.93
N ALA A 9 9.31 19.28 -1.48
CA ALA A 9 7.94 19.78 -1.33
C ALA A 9 7.21 19.78 -2.68
N GLY A 10 7.83 20.31 -3.73
CA GLY A 10 7.28 20.27 -5.08
C GLY A 10 7.10 18.85 -5.62
N TRP A 11 7.98 17.91 -5.23
CA TRP A 11 7.78 16.49 -5.53
C TRP A 11 6.61 15.89 -4.73
N LEU A 12 6.44 16.21 -3.45
CA LEU A 12 5.30 15.71 -2.66
C LEU A 12 3.95 16.21 -3.19
N GLU A 13 3.86 17.48 -3.58
CA GLU A 13 2.61 18.12 -4.03
C GLU A 13 2.10 17.57 -5.38
N GLN A 14 2.99 17.06 -6.23
CA GLN A 14 2.62 16.61 -7.57
C GLN A 14 1.68 15.40 -7.58
N ARG A 15 1.72 14.53 -6.57
CA ARG A 15 1.00 13.25 -6.56
C ARG A 15 0.61 12.85 -5.12
N PRO A 16 -0.69 12.79 -4.77
CA PRO A 16 -1.13 12.57 -3.38
C PRO A 16 -0.66 11.23 -2.78
N HIS A 17 -0.42 10.20 -3.59
CA HIS A 17 0.13 8.92 -3.11
C HIS A 17 1.56 9.02 -2.56
N ARG A 18 2.32 10.07 -2.90
CA ARG A 18 3.68 10.29 -2.36
C ARG A 18 3.64 10.55 -0.85
N PHE A 19 2.61 11.24 -0.35
CA PHE A 19 2.38 11.40 1.09
C PHE A 19 2.05 10.06 1.76
N THR A 20 1.25 9.21 1.11
CA THR A 20 0.90 7.89 1.65
C THR A 20 2.13 6.99 1.79
N ILE A 21 3.02 6.97 0.80
CA ILE A 21 4.28 6.22 0.85
C ILE A 21 5.15 6.69 2.02
N ILE A 22 5.28 8.01 2.18
CA ILE A 22 6.07 8.60 3.27
C ILE A 22 5.47 8.23 4.63
N ASN A 23 4.16 8.35 4.79
CA ASN A 23 3.48 8.01 6.05
C ASN A 23 3.61 6.52 6.38
N VAL A 24 3.45 5.64 5.40
CA VAL A 24 3.63 4.19 5.59
C VAL A 24 5.08 3.85 5.92
N THR A 25 6.04 4.51 5.25
CA THR A 25 7.48 4.30 5.51
C THR A 25 7.88 4.80 6.89
N MET A 26 7.40 5.98 7.30
CA MET A 26 7.61 6.52 8.65
C MET A 26 6.96 5.61 9.70
N LEU A 27 5.76 5.10 9.43
CA LEU A 27 5.10 4.16 10.33
C LEU A 27 5.88 2.85 10.45
N ALA A 28 6.33 2.26 9.34
CA ALA A 28 7.16 1.05 9.36
C ALA A 28 8.47 1.28 10.11
N PHE A 29 9.09 2.45 9.96
CA PHE A 29 10.29 2.82 10.70
C PHE A 29 10.02 2.99 12.21
N LEU A 30 8.93 3.65 12.58
CA LEU A 30 8.51 3.77 13.99
C LEU A 30 8.25 2.39 14.60
N LEU A 31 7.58 1.50 13.87
CA LEU A 31 7.32 0.14 14.32
C LEU A 31 8.62 -0.66 14.48
N TYR A 32 9.58 -0.51 13.56
CA TYR A 32 10.89 -1.12 13.69
C TYR A 32 11.63 -0.66 14.96
N MET A 33 11.49 0.62 15.33
CA MET A 33 12.10 1.17 16.56
C MET A 33 11.36 0.78 17.84
N MET A 34 10.12 0.29 17.75
CA MET A 34 9.39 -0.22 18.90
C MET A 34 9.91 -1.62 19.24
N ASP A 35 10.66 -1.74 20.33
CA ASP A 35 11.19 -3.01 20.87
C ASP A 35 10.08 -3.90 21.49
N SER A 36 8.90 -3.94 20.85
CA SER A 36 7.71 -4.64 21.33
C SER A 36 6.99 -5.33 20.19
N ASN A 37 7.15 -6.65 20.11
CA ASN A 37 6.49 -7.51 19.11
C ASN A 37 4.96 -7.39 19.16
N VAL A 38 4.38 -7.19 20.34
CA VAL A 38 2.93 -7.02 20.52
C VAL A 38 2.44 -5.74 19.86
N MET A 39 3.14 -4.62 20.09
CA MET A 39 2.78 -3.34 19.47
C MET A 39 3.01 -3.36 17.96
N PHE A 40 4.10 -4.00 17.51
CA PHE A 40 4.35 -4.22 16.08
C PHE A 40 3.20 -4.98 15.43
N ALA A 41 2.78 -6.11 16.02
CA ALA A 41 1.70 -6.93 15.49
C ALA A 41 0.35 -6.17 15.46
N LEU A 42 0.03 -5.42 16.52
CA LEU A 42 -1.22 -4.67 16.60
C LEU A 42 -1.29 -3.53 15.59
N ILE A 43 -0.30 -2.63 15.60
CA ILE A 43 -0.30 -1.46 14.72
C ILE A 43 -0.04 -1.89 13.27
N GLY A 44 0.89 -2.81 13.05
CA GLY A 44 1.15 -3.40 11.73
C GLY A 44 -0.10 -4.10 11.18
N GLY A 45 -0.82 -4.85 12.02
CA GLY A 45 -2.09 -5.49 11.66
C GLY A 45 -3.17 -4.48 11.28
N LEU A 46 -3.36 -3.43 12.08
CA LEU A 46 -4.32 -2.35 11.76
C LEU A 46 -3.97 -1.67 10.44
N THR A 47 -2.68 -1.39 10.21
CA THR A 47 -2.20 -0.77 8.97
C THR A 47 -2.48 -1.65 7.77
N LEU A 48 -2.19 -2.95 7.88
CA LEU A 48 -2.47 -3.94 6.84
C LEU A 48 -3.96 -4.03 6.53
N ILE A 49 -4.82 -4.03 7.56
CA ILE A 49 -6.27 -4.05 7.39
C ILE A 49 -6.74 -2.80 6.63
N VAL A 50 -6.29 -1.62 7.04
CA VAL A 50 -6.70 -0.35 6.40
C VAL A 50 -6.22 -0.28 4.94
N ALA A 51 -4.94 -0.57 4.70
CA ALA A 51 -4.37 -0.55 3.35
C ALA A 51 -4.98 -1.63 2.45
N GLY A 52 -5.17 -2.84 2.99
CA GLY A 52 -5.81 -3.96 2.29
C GLY A 52 -7.26 -3.65 1.93
N LEU A 53 -8.06 -3.17 2.89
CA LEU A 53 -9.45 -2.78 2.63
C LEU A 53 -9.55 -1.66 1.59
N TYR A 54 -8.68 -0.66 1.66
CA TYR A 54 -8.64 0.42 0.67
C TYR A 54 -8.35 -0.12 -0.74
N CYS A 55 -7.30 -0.94 -0.90
CA CYS A 55 -6.96 -1.53 -2.19
C CYS A 55 -8.08 -2.43 -2.73
N VAL A 56 -8.69 -3.26 -1.87
CA VAL A 56 -9.78 -4.16 -2.23
C VAL A 56 -11.04 -3.38 -2.62
N ALA A 57 -11.37 -2.31 -1.90
CA ALA A 57 -12.52 -1.47 -2.22
C ALA A 57 -12.37 -0.80 -3.60
N GLU A 58 -11.20 -0.25 -3.91
CA GLU A 58 -10.91 0.37 -5.20
C GLU A 58 -10.90 -0.66 -6.34
N ALA A 59 -10.30 -1.84 -6.12
CA ALA A 59 -10.31 -2.94 -7.10
C ALA A 59 -11.74 -3.45 -7.37
N ALA A 60 -12.55 -3.60 -6.33
CA ALA A 60 -13.95 -4.00 -6.43
C ALA A 60 -14.79 -2.95 -7.16
N MET A 61 -14.60 -1.66 -6.84
CA MET A 61 -15.31 -0.57 -7.49
C MET A 61 -14.97 -0.50 -8.98
N LEU A 62 -13.68 -0.61 -9.34
CA LEU A 62 -13.23 -0.62 -10.74
C LEU A 62 -13.78 -1.85 -11.50
N THR A 63 -13.78 -3.02 -10.86
CA THR A 63 -14.31 -4.26 -11.45
C THR A 63 -15.82 -4.17 -11.66
N TYR A 64 -16.58 -3.67 -10.67
CA TYR A 64 -18.04 -3.56 -10.75
C TYR A 64 -18.48 -2.58 -11.84
N LYS A 65 -17.80 -1.44 -11.96
CA LYS A 65 -18.11 -0.43 -13.00
C LYS A 65 -17.87 -0.95 -14.42
N ASN A 66 -16.82 -1.74 -14.61
CA ASN A 66 -16.45 -2.27 -15.92
C ASN A 66 -16.94 -3.71 -16.16
N TRP A 67 -17.80 -4.25 -15.30
CA TRP A 67 -18.06 -5.71 -15.26
C TRP A 67 -18.62 -6.28 -16.58
N LYS A 68 -19.32 -5.46 -17.38
CA LYS A 68 -19.92 -5.87 -18.66
C LYS A 68 -18.91 -5.94 -19.81
N ASP A 69 -17.85 -5.16 -19.73
CA ASP A 69 -16.89 -4.95 -20.83
C ASP A 69 -15.47 -5.45 -20.49
N ILE A 70 -15.28 -6.00 -19.29
CA ILE A 70 -13.97 -6.44 -18.80
C ILE A 70 -13.73 -7.92 -19.11
N HIS A 71 -12.57 -8.23 -19.69
CA HIS A 71 -12.18 -9.61 -19.94
C HIS A 71 -11.73 -10.28 -18.63
N PRO A 72 -11.99 -11.59 -18.39
CA PRO A 72 -11.58 -12.28 -17.16
C PRO A 72 -10.08 -12.15 -16.83
N PHE A 73 -9.24 -12.11 -17.87
CA PHE A 73 -7.79 -11.88 -17.72
C PHE A 73 -7.46 -10.49 -17.14
N GLN A 74 -8.23 -9.46 -17.48
CA GLN A 74 -8.04 -8.12 -16.94
C GLN A 74 -8.47 -8.05 -15.47
N ILE A 75 -9.52 -8.79 -15.09
CA ILE A 75 -9.89 -8.96 -13.68
C ILE A 75 -8.71 -9.58 -12.91
N ALA A 76 -8.11 -10.66 -13.43
CA ALA A 76 -6.95 -11.26 -12.79
C ALA A 76 -5.79 -10.25 -12.63
N LEU A 77 -5.54 -9.40 -13.63
CA LEU A 77 -4.50 -8.36 -13.55
C LEU A 77 -4.81 -7.24 -12.55
N ILE A 78 -6.08 -6.91 -12.32
CA ILE A 78 -6.49 -5.92 -11.30
C ILE A 78 -6.25 -6.49 -9.89
N TRP A 79 -6.60 -7.76 -9.68
CA TRP A 79 -6.61 -8.35 -8.34
C TRP A 79 -5.29 -9.01 -7.94
N ALA A 80 -4.54 -9.58 -8.88
CA ALA A 80 -3.33 -10.35 -8.57
C ALA A 80 -2.25 -9.52 -7.85
N PRO A 81 -1.89 -8.28 -8.28
CA PRO A 81 -0.88 -7.49 -7.59
C PRO A 81 -1.28 -7.18 -6.14
N GLY A 82 -2.54 -6.78 -5.92
CA GLY A 82 -3.05 -6.49 -4.58
C GLY A 82 -3.10 -7.74 -3.69
N ALA A 83 -3.53 -8.89 -4.23
CA ALA A 83 -3.56 -10.14 -3.48
C ALA A 83 -2.15 -10.62 -3.09
N ILE A 84 -1.18 -10.52 -4.01
CA ILE A 84 0.22 -10.86 -3.74
C ILE A 84 0.78 -9.95 -2.65
N ALA A 85 0.60 -8.64 -2.77
CA ALA A 85 1.08 -7.68 -1.80
C ALA A 85 0.44 -7.89 -0.41
N LEU A 86 -0.85 -8.25 -0.35
CA LEU A 86 -1.53 -8.56 0.90
C LEU A 86 -0.97 -9.83 1.56
N ILE A 87 -0.73 -10.89 0.80
CA ILE A 87 -0.18 -12.14 1.33
C ILE A 87 1.26 -11.93 1.81
N LEU A 88 2.09 -11.21 1.04
CA LEU A 88 3.49 -10.94 1.40
C LEU A 88 3.59 -10.01 2.60
N SER A 89 2.79 -8.94 2.67
CA SER A 89 2.75 -8.08 3.85
C SER A 89 2.27 -8.83 5.11
N ALA A 90 1.22 -9.66 5.00
CA ALA A 90 0.77 -10.51 6.11
C ALA A 90 1.86 -11.48 6.57
N SER A 91 2.59 -12.09 5.62
CA SER A 91 3.71 -12.98 5.92
C SER A 91 4.87 -12.22 6.58
N GLY A 92 5.15 -11.00 6.15
CA GLY A 92 6.18 -10.13 6.73
C GLY A 92 5.85 -9.70 8.15
N LEU A 93 4.58 -9.34 8.38
CA LEU A 93 4.06 -9.05 9.72
C LEU A 93 4.17 -10.27 10.64
N TYR A 94 3.81 -11.46 10.14
CA TYR A 94 3.93 -12.71 10.88
C TYR A 94 5.39 -13.02 11.25
N LEU A 95 6.32 -12.88 10.29
CA LEU A 95 7.76 -13.02 10.53
C LEU A 95 8.25 -12.03 11.58
N ALA A 96 7.91 -10.75 11.46
CA ALA A 96 8.34 -9.73 12.42
C ALA A 96 7.72 -9.94 13.82
N ALA A 97 6.53 -10.53 13.92
CA ALA A 97 5.88 -10.79 15.22
C ALA A 97 6.44 -12.03 15.95
N GLN A 98 7.00 -13.01 15.22
CA GLN A 98 7.43 -14.30 15.78
C GLN A 98 8.90 -14.34 16.20
N TYR A 99 9.72 -13.45 15.66
CA TYR A 99 11.16 -13.44 15.91
C TYR A 99 11.57 -12.23 16.76
N ASP A 100 12.64 -12.39 17.54
CA ASP A 100 13.15 -11.33 18.40
C ASP A 100 13.66 -10.13 17.58
N ALA A 101 13.47 -8.93 18.16
CA ALA A 101 13.98 -7.69 17.61
C ALA A 101 15.50 -7.79 17.38
N GLY A 102 15.94 -7.43 16.17
CA GLY A 102 17.35 -7.50 15.75
C GLY A 102 17.79 -8.84 15.15
N SER A 103 16.95 -9.88 15.16
CA SER A 103 17.21 -11.09 14.38
C SER A 103 17.10 -10.83 12.87
N ALA A 104 17.82 -11.62 12.06
CA ALA A 104 17.76 -11.49 10.60
C ALA A 104 16.33 -11.69 10.06
N PHE A 105 15.57 -12.62 10.63
CA PHE A 105 14.18 -12.88 10.24
C PHE A 105 13.23 -11.73 10.60
N TYR A 106 13.45 -11.08 11.75
CA TYR A 106 12.72 -9.86 12.12
C TYR A 106 12.96 -8.75 11.09
N ILE A 107 14.22 -8.49 10.74
CA ILE A 107 14.59 -7.45 9.76
C ILE A 107 13.94 -7.72 8.40
N VAL A 108 14.04 -8.97 7.90
CA VAL A 108 13.40 -9.37 6.65
C VAL A 108 11.87 -9.21 6.72
N GLY A 109 11.26 -9.59 7.84
CA GLY A 109 9.84 -9.41 8.10
C GLY A 109 9.42 -7.94 8.04
N CYS A 110 10.15 -7.04 8.70
CA CYS A 110 9.89 -5.60 8.69
C CYS A 110 10.03 -4.99 7.29
N ILE A 111 11.07 -5.37 6.54
CA ILE A 111 11.29 -4.89 5.17
C ILE A 111 10.15 -5.35 4.27
N MET A 112 9.82 -6.64 4.30
CA MET A 112 8.75 -7.21 3.48
C MET A 112 7.40 -6.60 3.83
N PHE A 113 7.10 -6.44 5.13
CA PHE A 113 5.88 -5.77 5.59
C PHE A 113 5.80 -4.33 5.09
N GLY A 114 6.83 -3.52 5.35
CA GLY A 114 6.84 -2.10 5.00
C GLY A 114 6.72 -1.86 3.50
N PHE A 115 7.47 -2.63 2.70
CA PHE A 115 7.45 -2.52 1.24
C PHE A 115 6.08 -2.90 0.67
N GLU A 116 5.52 -4.03 1.10
CA GLU A 116 4.28 -4.54 0.52
C GLU A 116 3.04 -3.76 0.97
N VAL A 117 3.04 -3.22 2.20
CA VAL A 117 2.00 -2.27 2.63
C VAL A 117 2.07 -0.97 1.83
N ALA A 118 3.27 -0.48 1.53
CA ALA A 118 3.44 0.68 0.66
C ALA A 118 2.93 0.37 -0.77
N MET A 119 3.23 -0.82 -1.30
CA MET A 119 2.71 -1.27 -2.60
C MET A 119 1.17 -1.36 -2.61
N LEU A 120 0.55 -1.89 -1.56
CA LEU A 120 -0.93 -1.90 -1.43
C LEU A 120 -1.52 -0.49 -1.48
N ALA A 121 -0.89 0.46 -0.78
CA ALA A 121 -1.33 1.84 -0.78
C ALA A 121 -1.16 2.52 -2.14
N ILE A 122 -0.05 2.26 -2.84
CA ILE A 122 0.20 2.76 -4.20
C ILE A 122 -0.83 2.17 -5.16
N LEU A 123 -1.01 0.85 -5.16
CA LEU A 123 -1.96 0.15 -6.02
C LEU A 123 -3.39 0.67 -5.82
N GLY A 124 -3.83 0.84 -4.58
CA GLY A 124 -5.14 1.44 -4.29
C GLY A 124 -5.28 2.85 -4.88
N ALA A 125 -4.25 3.69 -4.74
CA ALA A 125 -4.26 5.05 -5.29
C ALA A 125 -4.23 5.07 -6.83
N GLU A 126 -3.51 4.15 -7.47
CA GLU A 126 -3.48 4.00 -8.92
C GLU A 126 -4.84 3.55 -9.45
N LEU A 127 -5.46 2.55 -8.82
CA LEU A 127 -6.82 2.08 -9.14
C LEU A 127 -7.85 3.22 -9.03
N HIS A 128 -7.77 4.01 -7.97
CA HIS A 128 -8.62 5.19 -7.78
C HIS A 128 -8.41 6.23 -8.90
N SER A 129 -7.16 6.47 -9.29
CA SER A 129 -6.83 7.43 -10.35
C SER A 129 -7.32 6.97 -11.73
N ALA A 130 -7.28 5.67 -12.01
CA ALA A 130 -7.81 5.08 -13.24
C ALA A 130 -9.33 5.30 -13.36
N ASP A 131 -10.07 5.14 -12.27
CA ASP A 131 -11.51 5.43 -12.22
C ASP A 131 -11.81 6.91 -12.53
N SER A 132 -11.10 7.84 -11.87
CA SER A 132 -11.30 9.28 -12.08
C SER A 132 -10.96 9.78 -13.48
N SER A 133 -10.03 9.11 -14.16
CA SER A 133 -9.63 9.46 -15.53
C SER A 133 -10.67 8.99 -16.53
N LEU A 134 -11.16 7.75 -16.39
CA LEU A 134 -12.23 7.21 -17.22
C LEU A 134 -13.51 8.06 -17.13
N LYS A 135 -13.90 8.45 -15.92
CA LYS A 135 -15.08 9.30 -15.68
C LYS A 135 -14.99 10.64 -16.43
N ARG A 136 -13.84 11.32 -16.37
CA ARG A 136 -13.61 12.58 -17.09
C ARG A 136 -13.72 12.47 -18.61
N TYR A 137 -13.25 11.36 -19.20
CA TYR A 137 -13.39 11.13 -20.64
C TYR A 137 -14.84 10.92 -21.07
N LEU A 138 -15.65 10.28 -20.23
CA LEU A 138 -17.07 10.02 -20.51
C LEU A 138 -17.93 11.29 -20.36
N GLU A 139 -17.58 12.19 -19.44
CA GLU A 139 -18.29 13.47 -19.24
C GLU A 139 -17.93 14.53 -20.29
N ALA A 140 -16.79 14.38 -20.98
CA ALA A 140 -16.34 15.29 -22.03
C ALA A 140 -16.92 15.00 -23.43
N LYS A 141 -17.78 13.98 -23.55
CA LYS A 141 -18.38 13.51 -24.81
C LYS A 141 -19.88 13.72 -24.80
#